data_AF-A0A3M2GCF1-F1
#
_entry.id   AF-A0A3M2GCF1-F1
#
_cell.length_a   1.000
_cell.length_b   1.000
_cell.length_c   1.000
_cell.angle_alpha   90.00
_cell.angle_beta   90.00
_cell.angle_gamma   90.00
#
_symmetry.space_group_name_H-M   'P 1'
#
loop_
_entity.id
_entity.type
_entity.pdbx_description
1 polymer ?
#
loop_
_entity_poly.entity_id
_entity_poly.type
_entity_poly.pdbx_seq_one_letter_code
_entity_poly.pdbx_strand_id
1 'polypeptide(L)'
;MVRTVIGLLIVIAVLASLSSFLAAKFMNQQEILRAKQEMEVLRAKRDSLETQVAHRDSVITVLERSTTSLTVQIDSLREQVDELERQRRRAEAKAFRLFKPEEYIRQFEEFYPEFAHSGWGFREIYNEEYQVTIEYFMIPTQFTTAFIQDHIDAVSYRKQTDKLKAADSLWQVVATQQQRIITLERENRQAYQKGYAEAFAKYEEINRKYIHRLENPQVKLGIPSATTLVGSAAVGFLVGSLVKNNR
;
A
#
# COMPACT_ATOMS: atom_id res chain seq x y z
N MET A 1 75.77 45.46 11.81
CA MET A 1 74.66 44.88 12.62
C MET A 1 73.29 45.00 11.97
N VAL A 2 72.90 46.13 11.34
CA VAL A 2 71.55 46.27 10.74
C VAL A 2 71.29 45.33 9.56
N ARG A 3 72.27 45.11 8.67
CA ARG A 3 72.13 44.20 7.50
C ARG A 3 71.97 42.72 7.87
N THR A 4 72.61 42.26 8.94
CA THR A 4 72.50 40.86 9.42
C THR A 4 71.18 40.60 10.13
N VAL A 5 70.61 41.61 10.80
CA VAL A 5 69.29 41.52 11.45
C VAL A 5 68.16 41.51 10.42
N ILE A 6 68.26 42.32 9.35
CA ILE A 6 67.28 42.32 8.25
C ILE A 6 67.28 40.99 7.48
N GLY A 7 68.46 40.43 7.20
CA GLY A 7 68.57 39.11 6.56
C GLY A 7 67.95 37.98 7.39
N LEU A 8 68.15 38.01 8.71
CA LEU A 8 67.58 37.01 9.63
C LEU A 8 66.04 37.11 9.70
N LEU A 9 65.48 38.32 9.71
CA LEU A 9 64.03 38.55 9.71
C LEU A 9 63.35 38.06 8.43
N ILE A 10 63.99 38.22 7.26
CA ILE A 10 63.47 37.71 5.98
C ILE A 10 63.46 36.17 5.99
N VAL A 11 64.53 35.54 6.48
CA VAL A 11 64.62 34.07 6.55
C VAL A 11 63.58 33.50 7.52
N ILE A 12 63.34 34.14 8.68
CA ILE A 12 62.31 33.74 9.64
C ILE A 12 60.90 33.92 9.05
N ALA A 13 60.64 35.01 8.33
CA ALA A 13 59.35 35.23 7.67
C ALA A 13 59.09 34.20 6.55
N VAL A 14 60.12 33.84 5.77
CA VAL A 14 60.03 32.80 4.74
C VAL A 14 59.81 31.42 5.37
N LEU A 15 60.55 31.06 6.42
CA LEU A 15 60.36 29.80 7.16
C LEU A 15 58.99 29.71 7.84
N ALA A 16 58.52 30.79 8.47
CA ALA A 16 57.18 30.86 9.05
C ALA A 16 56.11 30.67 7.97
N SER A 17 56.23 31.36 6.83
CA SER A 17 55.30 31.19 5.70
C SER A 17 55.31 29.77 5.10
N LEU A 18 56.49 29.14 5.01
CA LEU A 18 56.65 27.75 4.57
C LEU A 18 56.04 26.76 5.56
N SER A 19 56.23 26.96 6.87
CA SER A 19 55.63 26.13 7.91
C SER A 19 54.10 26.26 7.95
N SER A 20 53.56 27.47 7.80
CA SER A 20 52.11 27.70 7.67
C SER A 20 51.53 27.07 6.39
N PHE A 21 52.27 27.12 5.28
CA PHE A 21 51.88 26.49 4.03
C PHE A 21 51.91 24.95 4.11
N LEU A 22 52.94 24.38 4.74
CA LEU A 22 53.06 22.94 4.97
C LEU A 22 52.00 22.42 5.95
N ALA A 23 51.73 23.14 7.04
CA ALA A 23 50.66 22.82 7.99
C ALA A 23 49.28 22.88 7.33
N ALA A 24 49.01 23.91 6.51
CA ALA A 24 47.78 24.02 5.73
C ALA A 24 47.62 22.86 4.73
N LYS A 25 48.71 22.46 4.06
CA LYS A 25 48.69 21.33 3.10
C LYS A 25 48.45 19.98 3.79
N PHE A 26 49.02 19.76 4.98
CA PHE A 26 48.78 18.54 5.78
C PHE A 26 47.35 18.48 6.35
N MET A 27 46.83 19.60 6.88
CA MET A 27 45.42 19.67 7.33
C MET A 27 44.46 19.42 6.16
N ASN A 28 44.70 20.03 4.99
CA ASN A 28 43.91 19.78 3.79
C ASN A 28 43.94 18.31 3.36
N GLN A 29 45.07 17.60 3.48
CA GLN A 29 45.13 16.17 3.14
C GLN A 29 44.28 15.29 4.06
N GLN A 30 44.30 15.53 5.37
CA GLN A 30 43.44 14.79 6.31
C GLN A 30 41.95 15.06 6.02
N GLU A 31 41.61 16.31 5.72
CA GLU A 31 40.23 16.70 5.44
C GLU A 31 39.74 16.13 4.09
N ILE A 32 40.60 16.07 3.07
CA ILE A 32 40.34 15.38 1.79
C ILE A 32 40.10 13.88 2.04
N LEU A 33 40.95 13.22 2.84
CA LEU A 33 40.80 11.78 3.14
C LEU A 33 39.48 11.51 3.88
N ARG A 34 39.14 12.35 4.86
CA ARG A 34 37.86 12.27 5.57
C ARG A 34 36.68 12.44 4.62
N ALA A 35 36.69 13.48 3.79
CA ALA A 35 35.63 13.74 2.82
C ALA A 35 35.46 12.61 1.79
N LYS A 36 36.56 11.96 1.38
CA LYS A 36 36.53 10.78 0.50
C LYS A 36 35.93 9.56 1.22
N GLN A 37 36.33 9.30 2.46
CA GLN A 37 35.79 8.20 3.26
C GLN A 37 34.29 8.38 3.55
N GLU A 38 33.87 9.60 3.91
CA GLU A 38 32.46 9.92 4.14
C GLU A 38 31.61 9.66 2.87
N MET A 39 32.12 10.01 1.68
CA MET A 39 31.45 9.69 0.41
C MET A 39 31.33 8.19 0.15
N GLU A 40 32.39 7.42 0.38
CA GLU A 40 32.37 5.97 0.16
C GLU A 40 31.38 5.29 1.11
N VAL A 41 31.34 5.70 2.38
CA VAL A 41 30.35 5.22 3.34
C VAL A 41 28.93 5.57 2.90
N LEU A 42 28.70 6.79 2.40
CA LEU A 42 27.39 7.21 1.91
C LEU A 42 26.97 6.44 0.64
N ARG A 43 27.89 6.17 -0.29
CA ARG A 43 27.64 5.32 -1.47
C ARG A 43 27.24 3.91 -1.05
N ALA A 44 28.01 3.27 -0.17
CA ALA A 44 27.71 1.94 0.32
C ALA A 44 26.34 1.87 1.03
N LYS A 45 25.99 2.89 1.82
CA LYS A 45 24.66 3.00 2.45
C LYS A 45 23.55 3.15 1.42
N ARG A 46 23.75 3.97 0.38
CA ARG A 46 22.80 4.12 -0.72
C ARG A 46 22.57 2.78 -1.42
N ASP A 47 23.63 2.09 -1.83
CA ASP A 47 23.52 0.85 -2.61
C ASP A 47 22.82 -0.26 -1.80
N SER A 48 23.08 -0.32 -0.49
CA SER A 48 22.37 -1.21 0.44
C SER A 48 20.87 -0.88 0.52
N LEU A 49 20.51 0.40 0.63
CA LEU A 49 19.11 0.84 0.63
C LEU A 49 18.43 0.54 -0.71
N GLU A 50 19.11 0.77 -1.83
CA GLU A 50 18.60 0.52 -3.18
C GLU A 50 18.29 -0.97 -3.38
N THR A 51 19.15 -1.85 -2.87
CA THR A 51 18.93 -3.31 -2.86
C THR A 51 17.70 -3.70 -2.03
N GLN A 52 17.53 -3.10 -0.85
CA GLN A 52 16.36 -3.36 0.00
C GLN A 52 15.05 -2.88 -0.64
N VAL A 53 15.09 -1.71 -1.30
CA VAL A 53 13.94 -1.18 -2.04
C VAL A 53 13.59 -2.11 -3.19
N ALA A 54 14.56 -2.53 -4.01
CA ALA A 54 14.33 -3.47 -5.10
C ALA A 54 13.75 -4.81 -4.63
N HIS A 55 14.24 -5.35 -3.51
CA HIS A 55 13.66 -6.55 -2.91
C HIS A 55 12.21 -6.35 -2.50
N ARG A 56 11.88 -5.24 -1.82
CA ARG A 56 10.50 -4.90 -1.44
C ARG A 56 9.59 -4.75 -2.67
N ASP A 57 10.07 -4.11 -3.72
CA ASP A 57 9.30 -3.93 -4.97
C ASP A 57 9.00 -5.29 -5.64
N SER A 58 9.94 -6.24 -5.57
CA SER A 58 9.73 -7.60 -6.07
C SER A 58 8.64 -8.34 -5.28
N VAL A 59 8.63 -8.23 -3.95
CA VAL A 59 7.62 -8.85 -3.08
C VAL A 59 6.24 -8.24 -3.34
N ILE A 60 6.16 -6.91 -3.46
CA ILE A 60 4.91 -6.21 -3.80
C ILE A 60 4.35 -6.72 -5.13
N THR A 61 5.20 -6.87 -6.15
CA THR A 61 4.77 -7.36 -7.47
C THR A 61 4.20 -8.78 -7.42
N VAL A 62 4.80 -9.67 -6.61
CA VAL A 62 4.29 -11.04 -6.41
C VAL A 62 2.93 -11.01 -5.71
N LEU A 63 2.80 -10.19 -4.67
CA LEU A 63 1.53 -10.03 -3.94
C LEU A 63 0.42 -9.48 -4.84
N GLU A 64 0.71 -8.47 -5.69
CA GLU A 64 -0.28 -7.92 -6.64
C GLU A 64 -0.81 -8.98 -7.62
N ARG A 65 0.07 -9.86 -8.11
CA ARG A 65 -0.34 -10.99 -8.98
C ARG A 65 -1.22 -11.98 -8.23
N SER A 66 -0.87 -12.30 -6.99
CA SER A 66 -1.68 -13.18 -6.14
C SER A 66 -3.06 -12.57 -5.87
N THR A 67 -3.12 -11.29 -5.54
CA THR A 67 -4.38 -10.55 -5.35
C THR A 67 -5.24 -10.62 -6.61
N THR A 68 -4.66 -10.32 -7.77
CA THR A 68 -5.38 -10.37 -9.06
C THR A 68 -5.97 -11.76 -9.34
N SER A 69 -5.19 -12.83 -9.11
CA SER A 69 -5.66 -14.21 -9.29
C SER A 69 -6.83 -14.55 -8.36
N LEU A 70 -6.75 -14.13 -7.09
CA LEU A 70 -7.84 -14.35 -6.12
C LEU A 70 -9.08 -13.55 -6.48
N THR A 71 -8.94 -12.32 -6.99
CA THR A 71 -10.08 -11.53 -7.47
C THR A 71 -10.82 -12.24 -8.61
N VAL A 72 -10.09 -12.81 -9.58
CA VAL A 72 -10.70 -13.59 -10.67
C VAL A 72 -11.46 -14.82 -10.14
N GLN A 73 -10.92 -15.52 -9.14
CA GLN A 73 -11.60 -16.64 -8.51
C GLN A 73 -12.87 -16.21 -7.79
N ILE A 74 -12.84 -15.08 -7.07
CA ILE A 74 -14.02 -14.51 -6.41
C ILE A 74 -15.10 -14.18 -7.44
N ASP A 75 -14.74 -13.54 -8.55
CA ASP A 75 -15.70 -13.18 -9.60
C ASP A 75 -16.32 -14.42 -10.25
N SER A 76 -15.53 -15.46 -10.50
CA SER A 76 -16.08 -16.74 -10.99
C SER A 76 -17.06 -17.38 -10.00
N LEU A 77 -16.76 -17.33 -8.69
CA LEU A 77 -17.67 -17.84 -7.67
C LEU A 77 -18.97 -17.04 -7.59
N ARG A 78 -18.91 -15.72 -7.76
CA ARG A 78 -20.11 -14.87 -7.83
C ARG A 78 -21.01 -15.26 -9.00
N GLU A 79 -20.43 -15.47 -10.17
CA GLU A 79 -21.20 -15.90 -11.35
C GLU A 79 -21.87 -17.27 -11.12
N GLN A 80 -21.19 -18.20 -10.46
CA GLN A 80 -21.77 -19.49 -10.09
C GLN A 80 -22.94 -19.34 -9.10
N VAL A 81 -22.79 -18.47 -8.09
CA VAL A 81 -23.87 -18.17 -7.13
C VAL A 81 -25.07 -17.53 -7.83
N ASP A 82 -24.85 -16.59 -8.75
CA ASP A 82 -25.93 -15.95 -9.51
C ASP A 82 -26.64 -16.95 -10.43
N GLU A 83 -25.91 -17.89 -11.04
CA GLU A 83 -26.54 -18.96 -11.81
C GLU A 83 -27.40 -19.89 -10.95
N LEU A 84 -26.91 -20.31 -9.78
CA LEU A 84 -27.69 -21.11 -8.83
C LEU A 84 -28.96 -20.37 -8.38
N GLU A 85 -28.86 -19.06 -8.15
CA GLU A 85 -30.01 -18.23 -7.79
C GLU A 85 -31.03 -18.10 -8.94
N ARG A 86 -30.57 -18.03 -10.20
CA ARG A 86 -31.46 -18.08 -11.37
C ARG A 86 -32.15 -19.43 -11.50
N GLN A 87 -31.43 -20.54 -11.27
CA GLN A 87 -32.00 -21.88 -11.27
C GLN A 87 -33.06 -22.04 -10.18
N ARG A 88 -32.77 -21.57 -8.95
CA ARG A 88 -33.73 -21.54 -7.84
C ARG A 88 -35.02 -20.80 -8.22
N ARG A 89 -34.92 -19.59 -8.78
CA ARG A 89 -36.10 -18.81 -9.21
C ARG A 89 -36.90 -19.50 -10.32
N ARG A 90 -36.23 -20.18 -11.26
CA ARG A 90 -36.91 -20.97 -12.30
C ARG A 90 -37.65 -22.16 -11.69
N ALA A 91 -37.06 -22.85 -10.72
CA ALA A 91 -37.71 -23.95 -10.00
C ALA A 91 -38.94 -23.46 -9.22
N GLU A 92 -38.82 -22.35 -8.48
CA GLU A 92 -39.95 -21.71 -7.79
C GLU A 92 -41.07 -21.36 -8.78
N ALA A 93 -40.74 -20.70 -9.89
CA ALA A 93 -41.73 -20.34 -10.91
C ALA A 93 -42.39 -21.56 -11.57
N LYS A 94 -41.66 -22.67 -11.73
CA LYS A 94 -42.22 -23.94 -12.23
C LYS A 94 -43.24 -24.52 -11.24
N ALA A 95 -42.94 -24.50 -9.95
CA ALA A 95 -43.86 -24.97 -8.90
C ALA A 95 -45.17 -24.16 -8.88
N PHE A 96 -45.10 -22.83 -9.07
CA PHE A 96 -46.30 -21.98 -9.15
C PHE A 96 -47.15 -22.19 -10.43
N ARG A 97 -46.61 -22.85 -11.45
CA ARG A 97 -47.30 -23.12 -12.73
C ARG A 97 -47.92 -24.51 -12.80
N LEU A 98 -47.82 -25.30 -11.74
CA LEU A 98 -48.60 -26.52 -11.65
C LEU A 98 -50.06 -26.13 -11.47
N PHE A 99 -50.96 -26.74 -12.25
CA PHE A 99 -52.40 -26.47 -12.17
C PHE A 99 -53.21 -27.73 -11.90
N LYS A 100 -52.61 -28.90 -12.12
CA LYS A 100 -53.28 -30.18 -11.91
C LYS A 100 -52.83 -30.82 -10.59
N PRO A 101 -53.76 -31.34 -9.79
CA PRO A 101 -53.41 -31.96 -8.51
C PRO A 101 -52.39 -33.10 -8.62
N GLU A 102 -52.42 -33.88 -9.71
CA GLU A 102 -51.48 -35.00 -9.93
C GLU A 102 -50.06 -34.52 -10.25
N GLU A 103 -49.91 -33.31 -10.79
CA GLU A 103 -48.60 -32.71 -11.05
C GLU A 103 -47.91 -32.29 -9.75
N TYR A 104 -48.68 -31.79 -8.77
CA TYR A 104 -48.17 -31.53 -7.42
C TYR A 104 -47.75 -32.84 -6.75
N ILE A 105 -48.52 -33.91 -6.96
CA ILE A 105 -48.17 -35.24 -6.45
C ILE A 105 -46.84 -35.71 -7.00
N ARG A 106 -46.68 -35.71 -8.32
CA ARG A 106 -45.43 -36.13 -8.93
C ARG A 106 -44.23 -35.28 -8.51
N GLN A 107 -44.40 -33.96 -8.44
CA GLN A 107 -43.31 -33.06 -8.09
C GLN A 107 -42.86 -33.22 -6.63
N PHE A 108 -43.80 -33.45 -5.71
CA PHE A 108 -43.47 -33.72 -4.32
C PHE A 108 -42.73 -35.04 -4.15
N GLU A 109 -43.15 -36.12 -4.84
CA GLU A 109 -42.45 -37.41 -4.77
C GLU A 109 -41.02 -37.32 -5.30
N GLU A 110 -40.78 -36.43 -6.27
CA GLU A 110 -39.45 -36.12 -6.79
C GLU A 110 -38.58 -35.40 -5.73
N PHE A 111 -39.15 -34.45 -4.99
CA PHE A 111 -38.40 -33.68 -3.99
C PHE A 111 -38.28 -34.35 -2.62
N TYR A 112 -39.24 -35.21 -2.27
CA TYR A 112 -39.34 -35.90 -0.99
C TYR A 112 -39.61 -37.40 -1.19
N PRO A 113 -38.65 -38.14 -1.77
CA PRO A 113 -38.83 -39.56 -2.07
C PRO A 113 -39.12 -40.41 -0.83
N GLU A 114 -38.66 -39.98 0.35
CA GLU A 114 -38.95 -40.63 1.63
C GLU A 114 -40.44 -40.66 1.99
N PHE A 115 -41.24 -39.75 1.43
CA PHE A 115 -42.69 -39.69 1.65
C PHE A 115 -43.49 -40.29 0.49
N ALA A 116 -42.87 -40.76 -0.60
CA ALA A 116 -43.59 -41.28 -1.77
C ALA A 116 -44.53 -42.45 -1.44
N HIS A 117 -44.25 -43.21 -0.37
CA HIS A 117 -45.07 -44.35 0.06
C HIS A 117 -45.90 -44.08 1.32
N SER A 118 -45.91 -42.85 1.82
CA SER A 118 -46.56 -42.47 3.09
C SER A 118 -48.09 -42.32 3.01
N GLY A 119 -48.68 -42.68 1.87
CA GLY A 119 -50.12 -42.65 1.64
C GLY A 119 -50.71 -41.25 1.46
N TRP A 120 -49.86 -40.27 1.15
CA TRP A 120 -50.22 -38.89 0.83
C TRP A 120 -50.96 -38.77 -0.52
N GLY A 121 -51.76 -37.71 -0.70
CA GLY A 121 -52.55 -37.46 -1.93
C GLY A 121 -54.06 -37.46 -1.71
N PHE A 122 -54.84 -37.46 -2.79
CA PHE A 122 -56.31 -37.48 -2.73
C PHE A 122 -56.82 -38.84 -2.30
N ARG A 123 -57.74 -38.85 -1.34
CA ARG A 123 -58.47 -40.05 -0.91
C ARG A 123 -59.95 -39.76 -0.83
N GLU A 124 -60.72 -40.69 -1.37
CA GLU A 124 -62.17 -40.68 -1.23
C GLU A 124 -62.55 -41.31 0.10
N ILE A 125 -63.32 -40.58 0.90
CA ILE A 125 -63.94 -41.08 2.12
C ILE A 125 -65.44 -41.08 1.90
N TYR A 126 -66.05 -42.27 1.98
CA TYR A 126 -67.48 -42.43 1.87
C TYR A 126 -68.15 -42.16 3.22
N ASN A 127 -69.15 -41.28 3.24
CA ASN A 127 -69.99 -41.05 4.40
C ASN A 127 -71.32 -41.80 4.24
N GLU A 128 -71.50 -42.86 5.02
CA GLU A 128 -72.68 -43.72 4.97
C GLU A 128 -73.96 -43.02 5.45
N GLU A 129 -73.86 -42.09 6.40
CA GLU A 129 -75.01 -41.38 6.98
C GLU A 129 -75.66 -40.44 5.96
N TYR A 130 -74.84 -39.76 5.16
CA TYR A 130 -75.29 -38.82 4.14
C TYR A 130 -75.29 -39.39 2.72
N GLN A 131 -74.75 -40.59 2.51
CA GLN A 131 -74.58 -41.25 1.20
C GLN A 131 -73.78 -40.38 0.21
N VAL A 132 -72.73 -39.71 0.68
CA VAL A 132 -71.88 -38.81 -0.13
C VAL A 132 -70.42 -39.25 -0.03
N THR A 133 -69.73 -39.28 -1.18
CA THR A 133 -68.27 -39.41 -1.24
C THR A 133 -67.64 -38.04 -1.19
N ILE A 134 -66.73 -37.82 -0.24
CA ILE A 134 -65.96 -36.60 -0.12
C ILE A 134 -64.50 -36.92 -0.42
N GLU A 135 -63.90 -36.14 -1.31
CA GLU A 135 -62.49 -36.25 -1.64
C GLU A 135 -61.68 -35.36 -0.68
N TYR A 136 -60.74 -35.97 0.05
CA TYR A 136 -59.83 -35.28 0.96
C TYR A 136 -58.41 -35.38 0.45
N PHE A 137 -57.68 -34.27 0.48
CA PHE A 137 -56.23 -34.29 0.30
C PHE A 137 -55.54 -34.59 1.63
N MET A 138 -54.90 -35.75 1.75
CA MET A 138 -54.23 -36.18 2.97
C MET A 138 -52.74 -35.88 2.91
N ILE A 139 -52.23 -35.27 3.98
CA ILE A 139 -50.82 -34.94 4.15
C ILE A 139 -50.30 -35.68 5.41
N PRO A 140 -49.23 -36.47 5.31
CA PRO A 140 -48.61 -37.11 6.47
C PRO A 140 -48.17 -36.06 7.49
N THR A 141 -48.42 -36.30 8.77
CA THR A 141 -48.01 -35.37 9.85
C THR A 141 -46.50 -35.17 9.89
N GLN A 142 -45.72 -36.21 9.55
CA GLN A 142 -44.27 -36.16 9.43
C GLN A 142 -43.81 -35.19 8.35
N PHE A 143 -44.55 -35.09 7.24
CA PHE A 143 -44.27 -34.11 6.20
C PHE A 143 -44.45 -32.68 6.72
N THR A 144 -45.49 -32.42 7.51
CA THR A 144 -45.71 -31.07 8.08
C THR A 144 -44.50 -30.61 8.90
N THR A 145 -43.89 -31.51 9.69
CA THR A 145 -42.66 -31.19 10.45
C THR A 145 -41.48 -30.93 9.52
N ALA A 146 -41.26 -31.79 8.52
CA ALA A 146 -40.18 -31.61 7.54
C ALA A 146 -40.34 -30.28 6.77
N PHE A 147 -41.55 -29.98 6.31
CA PHE A 147 -41.87 -28.74 5.61
C PHE A 147 -41.64 -27.49 6.45
N ILE A 148 -42.04 -27.50 7.73
CA ILE A 148 -41.77 -26.39 8.65
C ILE A 148 -40.26 -26.20 8.83
N GLN A 149 -39.52 -27.28 9.02
CA GLN A 149 -38.07 -27.24 9.18
C GLN A 149 -37.39 -26.69 7.90
N ASP A 150 -37.74 -27.22 6.74
CA ASP A 150 -37.24 -26.76 5.43
C ASP A 150 -37.53 -25.28 5.21
N HIS A 151 -38.73 -24.81 5.59
CA HIS A 151 -39.07 -23.39 5.47
C HIS A 151 -38.20 -22.52 6.38
N ILE A 152 -38.01 -22.92 7.65
CA ILE A 152 -37.13 -22.22 8.60
C ILE A 152 -35.71 -22.16 8.05
N ASP A 153 -35.20 -23.29 7.55
CA ASP A 153 -33.86 -23.38 6.98
C ASP A 153 -33.74 -22.52 5.73
N ALA A 154 -34.71 -22.54 4.82
CA ALA A 154 -34.73 -21.68 3.63
C ALA A 154 -34.73 -20.19 3.98
N VAL A 155 -35.51 -19.77 4.98
CA VAL A 155 -35.52 -18.38 5.48
C VAL A 155 -34.17 -18.02 6.11
N SER A 156 -33.57 -18.93 6.88
CA SER A 156 -32.24 -18.76 7.46
C SER A 156 -31.16 -18.61 6.37
N TYR A 157 -31.15 -19.50 5.37
CA TYR A 157 -30.24 -19.45 4.23
C TYR A 157 -30.38 -18.17 3.43
N ARG A 158 -31.60 -17.67 3.20
CA ARG A 158 -31.82 -16.37 2.53
C ARG A 158 -31.18 -15.23 3.32
N LYS A 159 -31.41 -15.16 4.63
CA LYS A 159 -30.79 -14.13 5.50
C LYS A 159 -29.27 -14.22 5.49
N GLN A 160 -28.71 -15.44 5.52
CA GLN A 160 -27.26 -15.64 5.44
C GLN A 160 -26.71 -15.18 4.09
N THR A 161 -27.39 -15.52 3.00
CA THR A 161 -27.01 -15.12 1.64
C THR A 161 -27.02 -13.60 1.48
N ASP A 162 -28.05 -12.91 1.98
CA ASP A 162 -28.13 -11.45 1.92
C ASP A 162 -26.99 -10.78 2.71
N LYS A 163 -26.68 -11.31 3.92
CA LYS A 163 -25.53 -10.86 4.71
C LYS A 163 -24.20 -11.11 4.01
N LEU A 164 -24.04 -12.27 3.37
CA LEU A 164 -22.83 -12.60 2.62
C LEU A 164 -22.66 -11.66 1.41
N LYS A 165 -23.73 -11.35 0.68
CA LYS A 165 -23.70 -10.38 -0.42
C LYS A 165 -23.30 -8.97 0.06
N ALA A 166 -23.83 -8.54 1.20
CA ALA A 166 -23.46 -7.26 1.81
C ALA A 166 -21.98 -7.25 2.25
N ALA A 167 -21.52 -8.31 2.91
CA ALA A 167 -20.13 -8.46 3.32
C ALA A 167 -19.19 -8.48 2.12
N ASP A 168 -19.54 -9.21 1.06
CA ASP A 168 -18.78 -9.30 -0.18
C ASP A 168 -18.68 -7.93 -0.89
N SER A 169 -19.78 -7.16 -0.91
CA SER A 169 -19.78 -5.78 -1.44
C SER A 169 -18.83 -4.87 -0.63
N LEU A 170 -18.83 -4.98 0.70
CA LEU A 170 -17.89 -4.24 1.55
C LEU A 170 -16.44 -4.66 1.29
N TRP A 171 -16.19 -5.96 1.09
CA TRP A 171 -14.87 -6.48 0.73
C TRP A 171 -14.36 -5.91 -0.60
N GLN A 172 -15.20 -5.75 -1.62
CA GLN A 172 -14.80 -5.08 -2.87
C GLN A 172 -14.36 -3.63 -2.64
N VAL A 173 -15.09 -2.89 -1.80
CA VAL A 173 -14.76 -1.50 -1.45
C VAL A 173 -13.42 -1.45 -0.73
N VAL A 174 -13.21 -2.32 0.26
CA VAL A 174 -11.94 -2.42 1.00
C VAL A 174 -10.79 -2.78 0.07
N ALA A 175 -10.96 -3.79 -0.79
CA ALA A 175 -9.94 -4.19 -1.76
C ALA A 175 -9.58 -3.05 -2.72
N THR A 176 -10.58 -2.31 -3.21
CA THR A 176 -10.37 -1.13 -4.05
C THR A 176 -9.59 -0.03 -3.32
N GLN A 177 -9.93 0.24 -2.06
CA GLN A 177 -9.22 1.22 -1.24
C GLN A 177 -7.77 0.79 -0.95
N GLN A 178 -7.53 -0.49 -0.65
CA GLN A 178 -6.20 -1.04 -0.48
C GLN A 178 -5.36 -0.87 -1.75
N GLN A 179 -5.93 -1.14 -2.93
CA GLN A 179 -5.23 -0.94 -4.20
C GLN A 179 -4.85 0.53 -4.44
N ARG A 180 -5.72 1.47 -4.05
CA ARG A 180 -5.41 2.92 -4.10
C ARG A 180 -4.27 3.28 -3.15
N ILE A 181 -4.27 2.75 -1.93
CA ILE A 181 -3.18 2.96 -0.96
C ILE A 181 -1.87 2.43 -1.52
N ILE A 182 -1.83 1.21 -2.05
CA ILE A 182 -0.64 0.61 -2.66
C ILE A 182 -0.12 1.47 -3.82
N THR A 183 -1.03 1.97 -4.66
CA THR A 183 -0.69 2.83 -5.80
C THR A 183 -0.07 4.15 -5.31
N LEU A 184 -0.71 4.81 -4.34
CA LEU A 184 -0.19 6.04 -3.73
C LEU A 184 1.16 5.82 -3.04
N GLU A 185 1.34 4.70 -2.34
CA GLU A 185 2.62 4.35 -1.72
C GLU A 185 3.72 4.15 -2.76
N ARG A 186 3.41 3.54 -3.90
CA ARG A 186 4.36 3.38 -5.02
C ARG A 186 4.75 4.73 -5.62
N GLU A 187 3.77 5.58 -5.91
CA GLU A 187 4.01 6.93 -6.45
C GLU A 187 4.84 7.78 -5.47
N ASN A 188 4.49 7.75 -4.19
CA ASN A 188 5.22 8.46 -3.15
C ASN A 188 6.66 7.93 -3.02
N ARG A 189 6.86 6.61 -3.05
CA ARG A 189 8.19 5.99 -3.02
C ARG A 189 9.03 6.41 -4.22
N GLN A 190 8.46 6.42 -5.43
CA GLN A 190 9.15 6.88 -6.63
C GLN A 190 9.54 8.37 -6.53
N ALA A 191 8.65 9.21 -6.02
CA ALA A 191 8.94 10.62 -5.77
C ALA A 191 10.09 10.81 -4.77
N TYR A 192 10.07 10.07 -3.64
CA TYR A 192 11.14 10.08 -2.66
C TYR A 192 12.46 9.57 -3.24
N GLN A 193 12.46 8.46 -3.99
CA GLN A 193 13.66 7.91 -4.60
C GLN A 193 14.28 8.90 -5.60
N LYS A 194 13.45 9.54 -6.42
CA LYS A 194 13.90 10.59 -7.35
C LYS A 194 14.50 11.78 -6.59
N GLY A 195 13.80 12.31 -5.59
CA GLY A 195 14.30 13.42 -4.78
C GLY A 195 15.59 13.09 -4.04
N TYR A 196 15.71 11.87 -3.50
CA TYR A 196 16.93 11.38 -2.87
C TYR A 196 18.09 11.26 -3.86
N ALA A 197 17.85 10.69 -5.05
CA ALA A 197 18.87 10.57 -6.09
C ALA A 197 19.38 11.95 -6.55
N GLU A 198 18.49 12.91 -6.75
CA GLU A 198 18.84 14.30 -7.09
C GLU A 198 19.64 14.99 -5.98
N ALA A 199 19.23 14.82 -4.72
CA ALA A 199 19.94 15.38 -3.57
C ALA A 199 21.34 14.75 -3.40
N PHE A 200 21.46 13.44 -3.58
CA PHE A 200 22.72 12.72 -3.53
C PHE A 200 23.67 13.18 -4.64
N ALA A 201 23.18 13.34 -5.88
CA ALA A 201 23.97 13.85 -6.99
C ALA A 201 24.50 15.27 -6.73
N LYS A 202 23.66 16.16 -6.17
CA LYS A 202 24.09 17.51 -5.76
C LYS A 202 25.14 17.46 -4.65
N TYR A 203 24.97 16.60 -3.66
CA TYR A 203 25.94 16.42 -2.58
C TYR A 203 27.29 15.93 -3.13
N GLU A 204 27.28 14.95 -4.04
CA GLU A 204 28.49 14.45 -4.69
C GLU A 204 29.20 15.56 -5.50
N GLU A 205 28.45 16.40 -6.22
CA GLU A 205 28.98 17.55 -6.95
C GLU A 205 29.62 18.58 -6.01
N ILE A 206 28.94 18.93 -4.91
CA ILE A 206 29.44 19.86 -3.90
C ILE A 206 30.72 19.29 -3.26
N ASN A 207 30.72 18.02 -2.89
CA ASN A 207 31.88 17.39 -2.28
C ASN A 207 33.07 17.32 -3.25
N ARG A 208 32.82 17.05 -4.54
CA ARG A 208 33.86 17.11 -5.57
C ARG A 208 34.44 18.52 -5.71
N LYS A 209 33.60 19.57 -5.71
CA LYS A 209 34.05 20.98 -5.70
C LYS A 209 34.83 21.33 -4.44
N TYR A 210 34.41 20.82 -3.28
CA TYR A 210 35.07 21.03 -2.00
C TYR A 210 36.47 20.40 -1.98
N ILE A 211 36.58 19.12 -2.36
CA ILE A 211 37.87 18.43 -2.51
C ILE A 211 38.77 19.19 -3.50
N HIS A 212 38.25 19.61 -4.65
CA HIS A 212 39.03 20.36 -5.64
C HIS A 212 39.60 21.68 -5.09
N ARG A 213 38.83 22.38 -4.22
CA ARG A 213 39.30 23.61 -3.53
C ARG A 213 40.35 23.31 -2.47
N LEU A 214 40.23 22.19 -1.75
CA LEU A 214 41.24 21.75 -0.78
C LEU A 214 42.56 21.34 -1.47
N GLU A 215 42.47 20.70 -2.64
CA GLU A 215 43.60 20.30 -3.47
C GLU A 215 44.31 21.50 -4.13
N ASN A 216 43.56 22.53 -4.51
CA ASN A 216 44.07 23.77 -5.10
C ASN A 216 43.73 24.99 -4.22
N PRO A 217 44.37 25.13 -3.04
CA PRO A 217 44.10 26.25 -2.16
C PRO A 217 44.49 27.55 -2.87
N GLN A 218 43.50 28.34 -3.27
CA GLN A 218 43.74 29.70 -3.73
C GLN A 218 44.21 30.51 -2.53
N VAL A 219 45.53 30.62 -2.38
CA VAL A 219 46.13 31.57 -1.44
C VAL A 219 45.80 32.96 -1.98
N LYS A 220 44.72 33.56 -1.47
CA LYS A 220 44.54 35.01 -1.58
C LYS A 220 45.68 35.63 -0.76
N LEU A 221 46.83 35.86 -1.40
CA LEU A 221 47.87 36.76 -0.91
C LEU A 221 47.17 38.09 -0.63
N GLY A 222 46.96 38.37 0.66
CA GLY A 222 46.16 39.49 1.12
C GLY A 222 46.82 40.82 0.74
N ILE A 223 46.42 41.38 -0.39
CA ILE A 223 46.28 42.82 -0.51
C ILE A 223 44.79 43.06 -0.31
N PRO A 224 44.36 43.56 0.88
CA PRO A 224 42.95 43.82 1.12
C PRO A 224 42.49 44.90 0.14
N SER A 225 41.58 44.57 -0.77
CA SER A 225 40.91 45.58 -1.59
C SER A 225 40.05 46.45 -0.66
N ALA A 226 40.12 47.77 -0.82
CA ALA A 226 39.39 48.75 0.00
C ALA A 226 37.88 48.47 0.15
N THR A 227 37.29 47.73 -0.80
CA THR A 227 35.89 47.29 -0.80
C THR A 227 35.53 46.31 0.32
N THR A 228 36.45 45.43 0.75
CA THR A 228 36.20 44.45 1.83
C THR A 228 36.13 45.09 3.22
N LEU A 229 36.81 46.23 3.43
CA LEU A 229 36.76 46.98 4.69
C LEU A 229 35.46 47.78 4.85
N VAL A 230 34.86 48.24 3.76
CA VAL A 230 33.59 48.98 3.78
C VAL A 230 32.39 48.04 3.88
N GLY A 231 32.43 46.88 3.23
CA GLY A 231 31.34 45.89 3.26
C GLY A 231 31.09 45.27 4.64
N SER A 232 32.15 45.01 5.43
CA SER A 232 32.02 44.44 6.78
C SER A 232 31.45 45.45 7.80
N ALA A 233 31.63 46.76 7.57
CA ALA A 233 31.03 47.78 8.42
C ALA A 233 29.50 47.90 8.20
N ALA A 234 29.04 47.73 6.96
CA ALA A 234 27.61 47.81 6.63
C ALA A 234 26.80 46.60 7.16
N VAL A 235 27.36 45.39 7.10
CA VAL A 235 26.69 44.19 7.64
C VAL A 235 26.68 44.19 9.17
N GLY A 236 27.75 44.67 9.81
CA GLY A 236 27.79 44.84 11.27
C GLY A 236 26.78 45.86 11.81
N PHE A 237 26.52 46.95 11.06
CA PHE A 237 25.54 47.96 11.46
C PHE A 237 24.08 47.47 11.30
N LEU A 238 23.79 46.64 10.28
CA LEU A 238 22.45 46.09 10.06
C LEU A 238 22.08 44.98 11.07
N VAL A 239 23.04 44.12 11.46
CA VAL A 239 22.80 43.12 12.50
C VAL A 239 22.71 43.78 13.88
N GLY A 240 23.46 44.86 14.13
CA GLY A 240 23.38 45.63 15.37
C GLY A 240 22.06 46.41 15.57
N SER A 241 21.45 46.93 14.49
CA SER A 241 20.18 47.67 14.60
C SER A 241 18.96 46.76 14.77
N LEU A 242 18.98 45.54 14.21
CA LEU A 242 17.92 44.55 14.36
C LEU A 242 17.87 43.93 15.77
N VAL A 243 19.01 43.82 16.46
CA VAL A 243 19.06 43.28 17.83
C VAL A 243 18.64 44.33 18.88
N LYS A 244 18.76 45.63 18.57
CA LYS A 244 18.40 46.71 19.50
C LYS A 244 16.91 47.07 19.50
N ASN A 245 16.17 46.76 18.43
CA ASN A 245 14.72 47.01 18.34
C ASN A 245 13.83 45.87 18.86
N ASN A 246 14.42 44.77 19.36
CA ASN A 246 13.71 43.61 19.92
C ASN A 246 13.95 43.44 21.44
N ARG A 247 14.21 44.54 22.15
CA ARG A 247 14.23 44.59 23.62
C ARG A 247 13.37 45.72 24.14
#